data_AF-A0A150XB33-F1
#
_entry.id   AF-A0A150XB33-F1
#
_cell.length_a   1.000
_cell.length_b   1.000
_cell.length_c   1.000
_cell.angle_alpha   90.00
_cell.angle_beta   90.00
_cell.angle_gamma   90.00
#
_symmetry.space_group_name_H-M   'P 1'
#
loop_
_entity.id
_entity.type
_entity.pdbx_description
1 polymer ?
#
loop_
_entity_poly.entity_id
_entity_poly.type
_entity_poly.pdbx_seq_one_letter_code
_entity_poly.pdbx_strand_id
1 'polypeptide(L)'
;MEFDEMKKIWDTQSNVAMYAIDEEALHNRVISKRNKAARNASKMEGILIFSLLFASGIIWSAMIFKANYELPSLVLSGIMLVVAGAIFLGRRKRMSWQNGFENTMLGDIDQAIANASYQVALSKSSRWLYLTVSVFAVLSVFNEASEWWKGLLVTLFFILGYFAARWEHKTFYVSQKRSLESVRKKLLQFQEQGNVETGL
;
A
#
# COMPACT_ATOMS: atom_id res chain seq x y z
N MET A 1 -13.01 -10.69 -17.09
CA MET A 1 -12.94 -11.10 -18.51
C MET A 1 -11.56 -10.74 -19.05
N GLU A 2 -10.55 -11.56 -18.74
CA GLU A 2 -9.16 -11.34 -19.22
C GLU A 2 -8.50 -12.66 -19.65
N PHE A 3 -9.05 -13.81 -19.23
CA PHE A 3 -8.46 -15.13 -19.48
C PHE A 3 -8.90 -15.73 -20.82
N ASP A 4 -10.14 -15.49 -21.24
CA ASP A 4 -10.67 -15.99 -22.52
C ASP A 4 -10.10 -15.24 -23.72
N GLU A 5 -9.78 -13.95 -23.57
CA GLU A 5 -9.07 -13.18 -24.61
C GLU A 5 -7.61 -13.64 -24.74
N MET A 6 -6.94 -13.94 -23.62
CA MET A 6 -5.61 -14.56 -23.63
C MET A 6 -5.64 -15.95 -24.29
N LYS A 7 -6.72 -16.73 -24.10
CA LYS A 7 -6.87 -18.05 -24.72
C LYS A 7 -7.19 -17.97 -26.21
N LYS A 8 -7.95 -16.95 -26.65
CA LYS A 8 -8.27 -16.74 -28.07
C LYS A 8 -7.05 -16.30 -28.89
N ILE A 9 -6.15 -15.51 -28.29
CA ILE A 9 -4.85 -15.17 -28.88
C ILE A 9 -3.94 -16.42 -28.95
N TRP A 10 -3.98 -17.26 -27.91
CA TRP A 10 -3.24 -18.53 -27.84
C TRP A 10 -3.66 -19.53 -28.93
N ASP A 11 -4.97 -19.72 -29.15
CA ASP A 11 -5.45 -20.72 -30.12
C ASP A 11 -5.25 -20.27 -31.58
N THR A 12 -5.21 -18.97 -31.86
CA THR A 12 -5.08 -18.42 -33.23
C THR A 12 -3.64 -18.39 -33.75
N GLN A 13 -2.64 -18.49 -32.87
CA GLN A 13 -1.20 -18.45 -33.23
C GLN A 13 -0.54 -19.84 -33.37
N SER A 14 -1.31 -20.92 -33.28
CA SER A 14 -0.81 -22.31 -33.13
C SER A 14 -0.19 -22.95 -34.39
N ASN A 15 0.35 -22.20 -35.34
CA ASN A 15 1.01 -22.77 -36.52
C ASN A 15 2.37 -22.14 -36.92
N VAL A 16 3.03 -21.42 -36.00
CA VAL A 16 4.42 -20.96 -36.18
C VAL A 16 5.21 -21.20 -34.89
N ALA A 17 6.41 -21.78 -35.02
CA ALA A 17 7.39 -22.18 -34.00
C ALA A 17 7.10 -21.73 -32.53
N MET A 18 6.76 -22.71 -31.71
CA MET A 18 6.16 -22.65 -30.37
C MET A 18 7.05 -22.14 -29.21
N TYR A 19 8.27 -21.65 -29.46
CA TYR A 19 9.29 -21.45 -28.39
C TYR A 19 10.09 -20.15 -28.43
N ALA A 20 9.58 -19.08 -29.03
CA ALA A 20 10.07 -17.74 -28.69
C ALA A 20 9.13 -17.14 -27.64
N ILE A 21 9.29 -17.54 -26.37
CA ILE A 21 8.81 -16.69 -25.28
C ILE A 21 9.54 -15.37 -25.49
N ASP A 22 8.81 -14.32 -25.86
CA ASP A 22 9.36 -12.99 -26.01
C ASP A 22 9.80 -12.50 -24.62
N GLU A 23 11.08 -12.76 -24.33
CA GLU A 23 11.73 -12.43 -23.07
C GLU A 23 11.64 -10.91 -22.81
N GLU A 24 11.67 -10.11 -23.87
CA GLU A 24 11.52 -8.67 -23.81
C GLU A 24 10.09 -8.27 -23.40
N ALA A 25 9.07 -8.87 -24.00
CA ALA A 25 7.67 -8.65 -23.61
C ALA A 25 7.39 -9.10 -22.17
N LEU A 26 7.97 -10.22 -21.74
CA LEU A 26 7.85 -10.72 -20.37
C LEU A 26 8.54 -9.77 -19.37
N HIS A 27 9.78 -9.36 -19.68
CA HIS A 27 10.55 -8.43 -18.87
C HIS A 27 9.85 -7.07 -18.76
N ASN A 28 9.32 -6.53 -19.85
CA ASN A 28 8.52 -5.30 -19.86
C ASN A 28 7.25 -5.42 -19.01
N ARG A 29 6.61 -6.59 -18.99
CA ARG A 29 5.44 -6.85 -18.13
C ARG A 29 5.81 -6.93 -16.65
N VAL A 30 7.00 -7.43 -16.34
CA VAL A 30 7.56 -7.42 -14.98
C VAL A 30 7.90 -6.01 -14.51
N ILE A 31 8.62 -5.23 -15.34
CA ILE A 31 8.96 -3.83 -15.05
C ILE A 31 7.69 -2.99 -14.84
N SER A 32 6.67 -3.16 -15.69
CA SER A 32 5.40 -2.41 -15.55
C SER A 32 4.67 -2.76 -14.24
N LYS A 33 4.67 -4.03 -13.82
CA LYS A 33 4.13 -4.46 -12.51
C LYS A 33 4.91 -3.86 -11.35
N ARG A 34 6.24 -3.87 -11.42
CA ARG A 34 7.14 -3.26 -10.43
C ARG A 34 6.85 -1.76 -10.29
N ASN A 35 6.81 -1.04 -11.41
CA ASN A 35 6.55 0.39 -11.44
C ASN A 35 5.14 0.72 -10.92
N LYS A 36 4.13 -0.09 -11.26
CA LYS A 36 2.76 0.07 -10.72
C LYS A 36 2.72 -0.14 -9.20
N ALA A 37 3.40 -1.15 -8.68
CA ALA A 37 3.50 -1.40 -7.24
C ALA A 37 4.21 -0.25 -6.51
N ALA A 38 5.33 0.23 -7.05
CA ALA A 38 6.07 1.37 -6.50
C ALA A 38 5.25 2.67 -6.53
N ARG A 39 4.53 2.93 -7.62
CA ARG A 39 3.68 4.12 -7.76
C ARG A 39 2.52 4.10 -6.78
N ASN A 40 1.88 2.94 -6.58
CA ASN A 40 0.84 2.78 -5.58
C ASN A 40 1.36 3.00 -4.15
N ALA A 41 2.52 2.43 -3.80
CA ALA A 41 3.17 2.65 -2.51
C ALA A 41 3.41 4.15 -2.25
N SER A 42 4.03 4.83 -3.21
CA SER A 42 4.37 6.24 -3.10
C SER A 42 3.14 7.15 -3.02
N LYS A 43 2.04 6.82 -3.73
CA LYS A 43 0.76 7.54 -3.61
C LYS A 43 0.15 7.36 -2.23
N MET A 44 0.08 6.12 -1.74
CA MET A 44 -0.54 5.81 -0.45
C MET A 44 0.21 6.46 0.72
N GLU A 45 1.54 6.35 0.74
CA GLU A 45 2.38 7.05 1.71
C GLU A 45 2.15 8.56 1.69
N GLY A 46 2.05 9.15 0.49
CA GLY A 46 1.82 10.58 0.32
C GLY A 46 0.46 11.02 0.87
N ILE A 47 -0.60 10.25 0.57
CA ILE A 47 -1.94 10.50 1.11
C ILE A 47 -1.93 10.41 2.63
N LEU A 48 -1.35 9.35 3.21
CA LEU A 48 -1.29 9.16 4.66
C LEU A 48 -0.53 10.30 5.37
N ILE A 49 0.64 10.69 4.85
CA ILE A 49 1.42 11.80 5.40
C ILE A 49 0.60 13.09 5.32
N PHE A 50 0.01 13.38 4.16
CA PHE A 50 -0.80 14.59 3.97
C PHE A 50 -1.99 14.63 4.93
N SER A 51 -2.75 13.53 5.05
CA SER A 51 -3.90 13.44 5.95
C SER A 51 -3.52 13.64 7.41
N LEU A 52 -2.40 13.07 7.87
CA LEU A 52 -1.93 13.24 9.25
C LEU A 52 -1.48 14.68 9.53
N LEU A 53 -0.73 15.29 8.60
CA LEU A 53 -0.31 16.69 8.72
C LEU A 53 -1.50 17.64 8.68
N PHE A 54 -2.45 17.41 7.78
CA PHE A 54 -3.65 18.23 7.65
C PHE A 54 -4.53 18.14 8.91
N ALA A 55 -4.79 16.93 9.41
CA ALA A 55 -5.56 16.73 10.64
C ALA A 55 -4.88 17.38 11.85
N SER A 56 -3.56 17.19 12.00
CA SER A 56 -2.80 17.87 13.04
C SER A 56 -2.88 19.40 12.90
N GLY A 57 -2.78 19.93 11.67
CA GLY A 57 -2.92 21.37 11.41
C GLY A 57 -4.27 21.94 11.84
N ILE A 58 -5.37 21.20 11.62
CA ILE A 58 -6.71 21.59 12.10
C ILE A 58 -6.76 21.62 13.63
N ILE A 59 -6.19 20.61 14.30
CA ILE A 59 -6.18 20.56 15.77
C ILE A 59 -5.41 21.77 16.34
N TRP A 60 -4.23 22.06 15.78
CA TRP A 60 -3.40 23.19 16.21
C TRP A 60 -4.07 24.54 15.94
N SER A 61 -4.72 24.72 14.79
CA SER A 61 -5.45 25.96 14.50
C SER A 61 -6.61 26.16 15.48
N ALA A 62 -7.38 25.10 15.78
CA ALA A 62 -8.47 25.15 16.75
C ALA A 62 -7.98 25.54 18.16
N MET A 63 -6.84 25.01 18.61
CA MET A 63 -6.24 25.37 19.91
C MET A 63 -5.86 26.85 19.98
N ILE A 64 -5.22 27.37 18.93
CA ILE A 64 -4.78 28.77 18.89
C ILE A 64 -5.99 29.72 18.87
N PHE A 65 -7.01 29.43 18.05
CA PHE A 65 -8.21 30.28 17.95
C PHE A 65 -9.08 30.26 19.21
N LYS A 66 -9.24 29.09 19.85
CA LYS A 66 -10.02 28.97 21.10
C LYS A 66 -9.23 29.35 22.36
N ALA A 67 -7.91 29.57 22.25
CA ALA A 67 -6.98 29.75 23.36
C ALA A 67 -7.12 28.67 24.46
N ASN A 68 -7.52 27.45 24.07
CA ASN A 68 -7.74 26.31 24.95
C ASN A 68 -6.79 25.17 24.55
N TYR A 69 -5.90 24.81 25.47
CA TYR A 69 -4.88 23.80 25.26
C TYR A 69 -5.25 22.52 26.00
N GLU A 70 -6.18 21.77 25.43
CA GLU A 70 -6.59 20.50 26.00
C GLU A 70 -5.50 19.44 25.80
N LEU A 71 -5.06 18.83 26.90
CA LEU A 71 -4.03 17.80 26.90
C LEU A 71 -4.32 16.63 25.93
N PRO A 72 -5.55 16.10 25.82
CA PRO A 72 -5.85 15.00 24.89
C PRO A 72 -5.62 15.39 23.42
N SER A 73 -6.05 16.58 23.03
CA SER A 73 -5.90 17.10 21.67
C SER A 73 -4.43 17.35 21.34
N LEU A 74 -3.64 17.83 22.31
CA LEU A 74 -2.20 18.03 22.14
C LEU A 74 -1.48 16.70 21.93
N VAL A 75 -1.75 15.72 22.79
CA VAL A 75 -1.20 14.35 22.67
C VAL A 75 -1.58 13.71 21.34
N LEU A 76 -2.85 13.81 20.93
CA LEU A 76 -3.32 13.26 19.66
C LEU A 76 -2.58 13.88 18.46
N SER A 77 -2.46 15.20 18.42
CA SER A 77 -1.73 15.89 17.35
C SER A 77 -0.25 15.51 17.34
N GLY A 78 0.38 15.38 18.51
CA GLY A 78 1.77 14.95 18.64
C GLY A 78 1.99 13.53 18.09
N ILE A 79 1.09 12.60 18.40
CA ILE A 79 1.11 11.24 17.86
C ILE A 79 0.98 11.28 16.32
N MET A 80 0.05 12.07 15.78
CA MET A 80 -0.14 12.20 14.33
C MET A 80 1.13 12.70 13.63
N LEU A 81 1.81 13.70 14.19
CA LEU A 81 3.07 14.23 13.66
C LEU A 81 4.22 13.23 13.73
N VAL A 82 4.38 12.54 14.87
CA VAL A 82 5.41 11.49 15.03
C VAL A 82 5.21 10.38 14.00
N VAL A 83 3.97 9.97 13.77
CA VAL A 83 3.64 8.94 12.80
C VAL A 83 3.89 9.41 11.37
N ALA A 84 3.50 10.64 11.02
CA ALA A 84 3.80 11.21 9.72
C ALA A 84 5.31 11.24 9.45
N GLY A 85 6.10 11.63 10.46
CA GLY A 85 7.56 11.58 10.44
C GLY A 85 8.10 10.16 10.24
N ALA A 86 7.59 9.18 10.99
CA ALA A 86 8.00 7.79 10.87
C ALA A 86 7.71 7.21 9.47
N ILE A 87 6.54 7.50 8.89
CA ILE A 87 6.19 7.08 7.52
C ILE A 87 7.12 7.75 6.50
N PHE A 88 7.43 9.03 6.68
CA PHE A 88 8.35 9.76 5.80
C PHE A 88 9.78 9.19 5.85
N LEU A 89 10.29 8.85 7.04
CA LEU A 89 11.59 8.20 7.19
C LEU A 89 11.58 6.79 6.58
N GLY A 90 10.50 6.03 6.79
CA GLY A 90 10.29 4.72 6.15
C GLY A 90 10.31 4.81 4.62
N ARG A 91 9.66 5.82 4.05
CA ARG A 91 9.69 6.13 2.61
C ARG A 91 11.10 6.42 2.12
N ARG A 92 11.88 7.24 2.83
CA ARG A 92 13.28 7.51 2.47
C ARG A 92 14.13 6.24 2.46
N LYS A 93 13.99 5.41 3.48
CA LYS A 93 14.67 4.12 3.58
C LYS A 93 14.28 3.18 2.43
N ARG A 94 12.99 3.10 2.10
CA ARG A 94 12.48 2.32 0.95
C ARG A 94 13.11 2.78 -0.37
N MET A 95 13.18 4.08 -0.62
CA MET A 95 13.79 4.62 -1.84
C MET A 95 15.29 4.30 -1.93
N SER A 96 16.01 4.30 -0.81
CA SER A 96 17.42 3.91 -0.76
C SER A 96 17.64 2.43 -1.07
N TRP A 97 16.76 1.55 -0.59
CA TRP A 97 16.83 0.12 -0.85
C TRP A 97 16.52 -0.29 -2.29
N GLN A 98 15.84 0.58 -3.05
CA GLN A 98 15.54 0.29 -4.46
C GLN A 98 16.78 0.14 -5.33
N ASN A 99 17.90 0.75 -4.93
CA ASN A 99 19.15 0.71 -5.71
C ASN A 99 20.02 -0.53 -5.40
N GLY A 100 19.64 -1.36 -4.43
CA GLY A 100 20.41 -2.55 -4.02
C GLY A 100 19.95 -3.85 -4.66
N PHE A 101 18.91 -3.83 -5.49
CA PHE A 101 18.44 -5.02 -6.21
C PHE A 101 19.18 -5.17 -7.54
N GLU A 102 19.45 -6.41 -7.93
CA GLU A 102 20.05 -6.72 -9.22
C GLU A 102 19.12 -6.31 -10.38
N ASN A 103 19.68 -5.79 -11.47
CA ASN A 103 18.95 -5.47 -12.70
C ASN A 103 18.66 -6.74 -13.52
N THR A 104 17.98 -7.70 -12.91
CA THR A 104 17.55 -8.97 -13.53
C THR A 104 16.03 -9.12 -13.39
N MET A 105 15.39 -9.95 -14.23
CA MET A 105 13.94 -10.23 -14.10
C MET A 105 13.55 -10.72 -12.70
N LEU A 106 14.41 -11.52 -12.07
CA LEU A 106 14.19 -12.05 -10.73
C LEU A 106 14.37 -10.95 -9.68
N GLY A 107 15.42 -10.13 -9.82
CA GLY A 107 15.68 -8.96 -8.97
C GLY A 107 14.55 -7.93 -9.00
N ASP A 108 13.98 -7.65 -10.18
CA ASP A 108 12.84 -6.74 -10.36
C ASP A 108 11.57 -7.24 -9.64
N ILE A 109 11.35 -8.55 -9.63
CA ILE A 109 10.22 -9.18 -8.94
C ILE A 109 10.43 -9.19 -7.44
N ASP A 110 11.63 -9.52 -6.98
CA ASP A 110 11.96 -9.49 -5.56
C ASP A 110 11.85 -8.06 -5.02
N GLN A 111 12.28 -7.05 -5.79
CA GLN A 111 12.05 -5.64 -5.48
C GLN A 111 10.56 -5.29 -5.42
N ALA A 112 9.75 -5.78 -6.36
CA ALA A 112 8.31 -5.58 -6.35
C ALA A 112 7.64 -6.25 -5.13
N ILE A 113 8.07 -7.45 -4.75
CA ILE A 113 7.57 -8.19 -3.57
C ILE A 113 7.96 -7.48 -2.27
N ALA A 114 9.19 -6.95 -2.18
CA ALA A 114 9.63 -6.16 -1.03
C ALA A 114 8.78 -4.90 -0.87
N ASN A 115 8.51 -4.17 -1.97
CA ASN A 115 7.62 -3.00 -1.97
C ASN A 115 6.17 -3.37 -1.59
N ALA A 116 5.65 -4.49 -2.08
CA ALA A 116 4.30 -4.96 -1.73
C ALA A 116 4.21 -5.39 -0.26
N SER A 117 5.25 -6.04 0.27
CA SER A 117 5.32 -6.46 1.68
C SER A 117 5.40 -5.26 2.63
N TYR A 118 6.18 -4.24 2.29
CA TYR A 118 6.19 -2.98 3.02
C TYR A 118 4.79 -2.32 3.04
N GLN A 119 4.09 -2.27 1.90
CA GLN A 119 2.73 -1.73 1.84
C GLN A 119 1.75 -2.50 2.73
N VAL A 120 1.84 -3.83 2.78
CA VAL A 120 1.01 -4.66 3.66
C VAL A 120 1.31 -4.36 5.14
N ALA A 121 2.59 -4.22 5.50
CA ALA A 121 2.99 -3.85 6.86
C ALA A 121 2.51 -2.45 7.24
N LEU A 122 2.71 -1.46 6.37
CA LEU A 122 2.25 -0.09 6.55
C LEU A 122 0.73 -0.04 6.70
N SER A 123 -0.03 -0.78 5.88
CA SER A 123 -1.48 -0.90 5.94
C SER A 123 -1.97 -1.59 7.24
N LYS A 124 -1.18 -2.49 7.82
CA LYS A 124 -1.48 -3.07 9.15
C LYS A 124 -1.27 -2.05 10.25
N SER A 125 -0.15 -1.32 10.23
CA SER A 125 0.15 -0.27 11.21
C SER A 125 -0.81 0.91 11.11
N SER A 126 -1.18 1.34 9.90
CA SER A 126 -2.11 2.46 9.68
C SER A 126 -3.51 2.16 10.21
N ARG A 127 -3.96 0.90 10.18
CA ARG A 127 -5.24 0.51 10.79
C ARG A 127 -5.24 0.64 12.31
N TRP A 128 -4.15 0.28 12.98
CA TRP A 128 -4.03 0.49 14.42
C TRP A 128 -4.06 1.99 14.75
N LEU A 129 -3.35 2.80 13.98
CA LEU A 129 -3.38 4.25 14.07
C LEU A 129 -4.78 4.83 13.86
N TYR A 130 -5.50 4.34 12.86
CA TYR A 130 -6.86 4.75 12.59
C TYR A 130 -7.78 4.49 13.79
N LEU A 131 -7.64 3.34 14.46
CA LEU A 131 -8.40 3.03 15.67
C LEU A 131 -8.00 3.93 16.85
N THR A 132 -6.72 4.21 17.05
CA THR A 132 -6.29 5.14 18.11
C THR A 132 -6.87 6.54 17.85
N VAL A 133 -6.75 7.04 16.62
CA VAL A 133 -7.28 8.36 16.24
C VAL A 133 -8.80 8.40 16.40
N SER A 134 -9.52 7.34 16.01
CA SER A 134 -10.97 7.31 16.14
C SER A 134 -11.42 7.38 17.59
N VAL A 135 -10.78 6.63 18.49
CA VAL A 135 -11.10 6.64 19.92
C VAL A 135 -10.87 8.02 20.52
N PHE A 136 -9.71 8.63 20.29
CA PHE A 136 -9.39 9.95 20.83
C PHE A 136 -10.27 11.06 20.22
N ALA A 137 -10.57 11.00 18.93
CA ALA A 137 -11.44 11.97 18.27
C ALA A 137 -12.88 11.89 18.80
N VAL A 138 -13.41 10.68 19.00
CA VAL A 138 -14.73 10.49 19.61
C VAL A 138 -14.73 11.02 21.04
N LEU A 139 -13.75 10.67 21.87
CA LEU A 139 -13.67 11.15 23.26
C LEU A 139 -13.57 12.68 23.36
N SER A 140 -12.76 13.31 22.50
CA SER A 140 -12.65 14.79 22.44
C SER A 140 -14.00 15.43 22.09
N VAL A 141 -14.71 14.90 21.10
CA VAL A 141 -16.03 15.42 20.72
C VAL A 141 -17.06 15.22 21.82
N PHE A 142 -17.07 14.08 22.52
CA PHE A 142 -18.00 13.85 23.63
C PHE A 142 -17.73 14.74 24.85
N ASN A 143 -16.48 15.16 25.07
CA ASN A 143 -16.15 16.09 26.15
C ASN A 143 -16.51 17.55 25.82
N GLU A 144 -16.34 17.97 24.56
CA GLU A 144 -16.60 19.36 24.14
C GLU A 144 -18.04 19.59 23.65
N ALA A 145 -18.72 18.58 23.11
CA ALA A 145 -20.01 18.77 22.45
C ALA A 145 -21.17 18.81 23.46
N SER A 146 -21.84 19.96 23.52
CA SER A 146 -23.16 20.11 24.16
C SER A 146 -24.23 19.22 23.52
N GLU A 147 -24.04 18.84 22.25
CA GLU A 147 -25.03 18.11 21.45
C GLU A 147 -24.55 16.69 21.11
N TRP A 148 -25.21 15.68 21.68
CA TRP A 148 -24.88 14.25 21.55
C TRP A 148 -24.86 13.73 20.10
N TRP A 149 -25.61 14.34 19.18
CA TRP A 149 -25.67 13.90 17.78
C TRP A 149 -24.36 14.16 17.02
N LYS A 150 -23.56 15.16 17.43
CA LYS A 150 -22.23 15.45 16.83
C LYS A 150 -21.26 14.28 17.10
N GLY A 151 -21.28 13.73 18.31
CA GLY A 151 -20.51 12.53 18.66
C GLY A 151 -20.96 11.30 17.86
N LEU A 152 -22.27 11.14 17.64
CA LEU A 152 -22.83 10.04 16.84
C LEU A 152 -22.41 10.12 15.37
N LEU A 153 -22.44 11.30 14.76
CA LEU A 153 -21.99 11.52 13.38
C LEU A 153 -20.50 11.19 13.20
N VAL A 154 -19.65 11.68 14.11
CA VAL A 154 -18.20 11.39 14.10
C VAL A 154 -17.95 9.88 14.26
N THR A 155 -18.68 9.22 15.16
CA THR A 155 -18.59 7.77 15.35
C THR A 155 -18.97 7.02 14.08
N LEU A 156 -20.07 7.40 13.42
CA LEU A 156 -20.51 6.79 12.17
C LEU A 156 -19.48 6.97 11.05
N PHE A 157 -18.88 8.16 10.94
CA PHE A 157 -17.81 8.44 9.98
C PHE A 157 -16.60 7.51 10.17
N PHE A 158 -16.19 7.29 11.42
CA PHE A 158 -15.09 6.37 11.73
C PHE A 158 -15.43 4.89 11.46
N ILE A 159 -16.69 4.49 11.66
CA ILE A 159 -17.14 3.13 11.31
C ILE A 159 -17.03 2.91 9.79
N LEU A 160 -17.55 3.85 9.00
CA LEU A 160 -17.48 3.75 7.53
C LEU A 160 -16.04 3.71 7.03
N GLY A 161 -15.17 4.58 7.56
CA GLY A 161 -13.75 4.57 7.18
C GLY A 161 -13.01 3.31 7.62
N TYR A 162 -13.39 2.67 8.73
CA TYR A 162 -12.83 1.37 9.13
C TYR A 162 -13.16 0.27 8.10
N PHE A 163 -14.41 0.22 7.62
CA PHE A 163 -14.79 -0.73 6.56
C PHE A 163 -14.05 -0.46 5.26
N ALA A 164 -13.91 0.80 4.86
CA ALA A 164 -13.13 1.20 3.69
C ALA A 164 -11.67 0.75 3.82
N ALA A 165 -11.02 1.01 4.96
CA ALA A 165 -9.65 0.61 5.23
C ALA A 165 -9.46 -0.93 5.22
N ARG A 166 -10.44 -1.68 5.73
CA ARG A 166 -10.43 -3.16 5.69
C ARG A 166 -10.57 -3.68 4.27
N TRP A 167 -11.45 -3.09 3.48
CA TRP A 167 -11.64 -3.45 2.07
C TRP A 167 -10.39 -3.16 1.25
N GLU A 168 -9.79 -1.99 1.44
CA GLU A 168 -8.55 -1.59 0.78
C GLU A 168 -7.39 -2.56 1.10
N HIS A 169 -7.24 -2.92 2.38
CA HIS A 169 -6.27 -3.91 2.85
C HIS A 169 -6.36 -5.24 2.08
N LYS A 170 -7.57 -5.81 2.03
CA LYS A 170 -7.80 -7.13 1.47
C LYS A 170 -7.72 -7.12 -0.07
N THR A 171 -8.33 -6.14 -0.70
CA THR A 171 -8.54 -6.14 -2.15
C THR A 171 -7.32 -5.67 -2.92
N PHE A 172 -6.62 -4.64 -2.44
CA PHE A 172 -5.51 -4.05 -3.19
C PHE A 172 -4.16 -4.63 -2.74
N TYR A 173 -3.83 -4.48 -1.45
CA TYR A 173 -2.48 -4.78 -0.98
C TYR A 173 -2.19 -6.29 -0.92
N VAL A 174 -3.11 -7.08 -0.36
CA VAL A 174 -2.94 -8.54 -0.28
C VAL A 174 -3.02 -9.19 -1.66
N SER A 175 -3.93 -8.73 -2.52
CA SER A 175 -4.04 -9.23 -3.90
C SER A 175 -2.79 -8.94 -4.72
N GLN A 176 -2.26 -7.71 -4.63
CA GLN A 176 -1.04 -7.33 -5.34
C GLN A 176 0.16 -8.17 -4.90
N LYS A 177 0.33 -8.39 -3.59
CA LYS A 177 1.39 -9.26 -3.07
C LYS A 177 1.26 -10.70 -3.62
N ARG A 178 0.06 -11.29 -3.55
CA ARG A 178 -0.20 -12.66 -4.05
C ARG A 178 0.04 -12.79 -5.55
N SER A 179 -0.29 -11.76 -6.33
CA SER A 179 -0.04 -11.74 -7.77
C SER A 179 1.46 -11.72 -8.09
N LEU A 180 2.28 -11.03 -7.29
CA LEU A 180 3.73 -10.99 -7.49
C LEU A 180 4.39 -12.31 -7.06
N GLU A 181 3.94 -12.89 -5.96
CA GLU A 181 4.41 -14.22 -5.50
C GLU A 181 4.10 -15.31 -6.53
N SER A 182 2.95 -15.26 -7.20
CA SER A 182 2.61 -16.24 -8.24
C SER A 182 3.46 -16.10 -9.50
N VAL A 183 3.84 -14.87 -9.89
CA VAL A 183 4.77 -14.65 -11.01
C VAL A 183 6.17 -15.17 -10.67
N ARG A 184 6.67 -14.91 -9.45
CA ARG A 184 7.96 -15.44 -8.99
C ARG A 184 8.01 -16.96 -9.06
N LYS A 185 6.97 -17.64 -8.58
CA LYS A 185 6.89 -19.11 -8.63
C LYS A 185 6.94 -19.64 -10.06
N LYS A 186 6.24 -19.00 -11.00
CA LYS A 186 6.26 -19.40 -12.41
C LYS A 186 7.63 -19.24 -13.05
N LEU A 187 8.34 -18.14 -12.76
CA LEU A 187 9.68 -17.92 -13.30
C LEU A 187 10.70 -18.92 -12.77
N LEU A 188 10.64 -19.27 -11.49
CA LEU A 188 11.49 -20.31 -10.91
C LEU A 188 11.22 -21.67 -11.57
N GLN A 189 9.95 -22.01 -11.81
CA GLN A 189 9.58 -23.24 -12.53
C GLN A 189 10.11 -23.25 -13.97
N PHE A 190 10.05 -22.13 -14.69
CA PHE A 190 10.62 -22.03 -16.04
C PHE A 190 12.16 -22.12 -16.05
N GLN A 191 12.84 -21.54 -15.06
CA GLN A 191 14.30 -21.70 -14.93
C GLN A 191 14.69 -23.14 -14.60
N GLU A 192 13.95 -23.81 -13.72
CA GLU A 192 14.18 -25.23 -13.41
C GLU A 192 13.93 -26.12 -14.63
N GLN A 193 12.84 -25.89 -15.38
CA GLN A 193 12.54 -26.66 -16.59
C GLN A 193 13.53 -26.40 -17.73
N GLY A 194 13.96 -25.15 -17.92
CA GLY A 194 15.01 -24.80 -18.88
C GLY A 194 16.36 -25.43 -18.53
N ASN A 195 16.71 -25.52 -17.24
CA ASN A 195 17.91 -26.23 -16.80
C ASN A 195 17.81 -27.75 -17.01
N VAL A 196 16.62 -28.34 -16.82
CA VAL A 196 16.40 -29.77 -17.06
C VAL A 196 16.46 -30.13 -18.56
N GLU A 197 16.03 -29.25 -19.45
CA GLU A 197 16.13 -29.46 -20.91
C GLU A 197 17.53 -29.15 -21.49
N THR A 198 18.35 -28.36 -20.79
CA THR A 198 19.71 -27.98 -21.23
C THR A 198 20.85 -28.84 -20.67
N GLY A 199 20.55 -29.78 -19.76
CA GLY A 199 21.48 -30.86 -19.41
C GLY A 199 22.86 -30.39 -18.92
N LEU A 200 22.87 -29.48 -17.94
CA LEU A 200 24.04 -29.18 -17.11
C LEU A 200 23.73 -29.43 -15.63
#